data_AF-A0A7X6X8B7-F1
#
_entry.id   AF-A0A7X6X8B7-F1
#
_cell.length_a   1.000
_cell.length_b   1.000
_cell.length_c   1.000
_cell.angle_alpha   90.00
_cell.angle_beta   90.00
_cell.angle_gamma   90.00
#
_symmetry.space_group_name_H-M   'P 1'
#
loop_
_entity.id
_entity.type
_entity.pdbx_description
1 polymer ?
#
loop_
_entity_poly.entity_id
_entity_poly.type
_entity_poly.pdbx_seq_one_letter_code
_entity_poly.pdbx_strand_id
1 'polypeptide(L)'
;MSNQTKRTRRPSSLVMYLASLLLILVSVFFLFDIAKEYIETVTLSSSLEEVQQQLVDLQEQNDLLVAQKEKLSDPEYVKNYARGQYMLSEEDEQIFRLPGSNK
;
A
#
# COMPACT_ATOMS: atom_id res chain seq x y z
N MET A 1 -69.46 -37.83 0.45
CA MET A 1 -68.16 -37.13 0.36
C MET A 1 -68.39 -35.66 0.04
N SER A 2 -68.40 -34.77 1.02
CA SER A 2 -68.49 -33.32 0.79
C SER A 2 -67.09 -32.73 0.74
N ASN A 3 -66.67 -32.32 -0.46
CA ASN A 3 -65.36 -31.76 -0.72
C ASN A 3 -65.33 -30.28 -0.33
N GLN A 4 -64.70 -29.96 0.79
CA GLN A 4 -64.51 -28.59 1.28
C GLN A 4 -63.43 -27.91 0.44
N THR A 5 -63.83 -27.08 -0.53
CA THR A 5 -62.89 -26.22 -1.27
C THR A 5 -62.40 -25.11 -0.35
N LYS A 6 -61.14 -25.21 0.10
CA LYS A 6 -60.48 -24.16 0.91
C LYS A 6 -60.42 -22.86 0.11
N ARG A 7 -61.30 -21.90 0.42
CA ARG A 7 -61.18 -20.49 -0.04
C ARG A 7 -59.93 -19.89 0.58
N THR A 8 -58.86 -19.76 -0.19
CA THR A 8 -57.69 -18.97 0.20
C THR A 8 -58.11 -17.49 0.21
N ARG A 9 -58.08 -16.86 1.38
CA ARG A 9 -58.39 -15.43 1.50
C ARG A 9 -57.25 -14.64 0.87
N ARG A 10 -57.53 -13.98 -0.25
CA ARG A 10 -56.55 -13.08 -0.90
C ARG A 10 -56.36 -11.85 0.01
N PRO A 11 -55.13 -11.45 0.31
CA PRO A 11 -54.90 -10.24 1.09
C PRO A 11 -55.45 -9.03 0.31
N SER A 12 -55.92 -8.02 1.03
CA SER A 12 -56.41 -6.79 0.39
C SER A 12 -55.28 -6.13 -0.42
N SER A 13 -55.62 -5.45 -1.51
CA SER A 13 -54.65 -4.80 -2.40
C SER A 13 -53.72 -3.84 -1.65
N LEU A 14 -54.21 -3.13 -0.63
CA LEU A 14 -53.43 -2.24 0.22
C LEU A 14 -52.31 -2.96 0.99
N VAL A 15 -52.58 -4.16 1.52
CA VAL A 15 -51.56 -4.97 2.21
C VAL A 15 -50.47 -5.42 1.24
N MET A 16 -50.84 -5.72 -0.01
CA MET A 16 -49.89 -6.06 -1.07
C MET A 16 -48.99 -4.87 -1.44
N TYR A 17 -49.55 -3.66 -1.57
CA TYR A 17 -48.77 -2.45 -1.86
C TYR A 17 -47.80 -2.10 -0.72
N LEU A 18 -48.26 -2.20 0.53
CA LEU A 18 -47.41 -1.99 1.72
C LEU A 18 -46.26 -3.01 1.77
N ALA A 19 -46.55 -4.30 1.54
CA ALA A 19 -45.53 -5.33 1.50
C ALA A 19 -44.52 -5.11 0.36
N SER A 20 -44.99 -4.69 -0.81
CA SER A 20 -44.12 -4.35 -1.95
C SER A 20 -43.23 -3.15 -1.64
N LEU A 21 -43.75 -2.10 -0.98
CA LEU A 21 -42.96 -0.94 -0.58
C LEU A 21 -41.88 -1.31 0.44
N LEU A 22 -42.23 -2.18 1.40
CA LEU A 22 -41.29 -2.68 2.41
C LEU A 22 -40.16 -3.49 1.76
N LEU A 23 -40.48 -4.35 0.79
CA LEU A 23 -39.48 -5.10 0.01
C LEU A 23 -38.53 -4.18 -0.76
N ILE A 24 -39.04 -3.10 -1.35
CA ILE A 24 -38.20 -2.12 -2.06
C ILE A 24 -37.24 -1.44 -1.07
N LEU A 25 -37.71 -1.02 0.10
CA LEU A 25 -36.87 -0.40 1.12
C LEU A 25 -35.76 -1.34 1.61
N VAL A 26 -36.09 -2.60 1.86
CA VAL A 26 -35.12 -3.63 2.24
C VAL A 26 -34.11 -3.88 1.11
N SER A 27 -34.56 -3.90 -0.14
CA SER A 27 -33.66 -4.05 -1.29
C SER A 27 -32.69 -2.87 -1.42
N VAL A 28 -33.16 -1.64 -1.21
CA VAL A 28 -32.29 -0.45 -1.25
C VAL A 28 -31.27 -0.48 -0.10
N PHE A 29 -31.68 -0.93 1.08
CA PHE A 29 -30.78 -1.10 2.22
C PHE A 29 -29.63 -2.07 1.91
N PHE A 30 -29.92 -3.24 1.37
CA PHE A 30 -28.88 -4.20 0.99
C PHE A 30 -27.96 -3.68 -0.12
N LEU A 31 -28.49 -2.95 -1.10
CA LEU A 31 -27.65 -2.33 -2.14
C LEU A 31 -26.68 -1.30 -1.55
N PHE A 32 -27.10 -0.56 -0.52
CA PHE A 32 -26.25 0.39 0.18
C PHE A 32 -25.12 -0.29 0.96
N ASP A 33 -25.40 -1.41 1.62
CA ASP A 33 -24.39 -2.20 2.34
C ASP A 33 -23.33 -2.75 1.37
N ILE A 34 -23.76 -3.32 0.23
CA ILE A 34 -22.85 -3.82 -0.80
C ILE A 34 -21.96 -2.69 -1.35
N ALA A 35 -22.54 -1.51 -1.60
CA ALA A 35 -21.78 -0.37 -2.11
C ALA A 35 -20.71 0.09 -1.11
N LYS A 36 -21.03 0.11 0.19
CA LYS A 36 -20.05 0.43 1.24
C LYS A 36 -18.93 -0.60 1.32
N GLU A 37 -19.28 -1.88 1.37
CA GLU A 37 -18.31 -2.98 1.47
C GLU A 37 -17.36 -3.00 0.26
N TYR A 38 -17.87 -2.70 -0.93
CA TYR A 38 -17.04 -2.55 -2.13
C TYR A 38 -16.04 -1.39 -2.02
N ILE A 39 -16.48 -0.22 -1.54
CA ILE A 39 -15.59 0.94 -1.34
C ILE A 39 -14.54 0.65 -0.25
N GLU A 40 -14.95 0.05 0.87
CA GLU A 40 -14.03 -0.34 1.95
C GLU A 40 -13.00 -1.36 1.46
N THR A 41 -13.41 -2.34 0.65
CA THR A 41 -12.50 -3.35 0.10
C THR A 41 -11.48 -2.72 -0.86
N VAL A 42 -11.92 -1.81 -1.74
CA VAL A 42 -11.02 -1.12 -2.67
C VAL A 42 -10.05 -0.20 -1.93
N THR A 43 -10.53 0.56 -0.96
CA THR A 43 -9.68 1.46 -0.15
C THR A 43 -8.67 0.68 0.69
N LEU A 44 -9.09 -0.41 1.36
CA LEU A 44 -8.19 -1.28 2.12
C LEU A 44 -7.14 -1.94 1.24
N SER A 45 -7.51 -2.38 0.03
CA SER A 45 -6.56 -2.97 -0.93
C SER A 45 -5.52 -1.96 -1.39
N SER A 46 -5.96 -0.73 -1.71
CA SER A 46 -5.06 0.36 -2.09
C SER A 46 -4.10 0.73 -0.96
N SER A 47 -4.58 0.81 0.28
CA SER A 47 -3.74 1.09 1.44
C SER A 47 -2.76 -0.05 1.73
N LEU A 48 -3.13 -1.31 1.49
CA LEU A 48 -2.21 -2.44 1.61
C LEU A 48 -1.08 -2.38 0.59
N GLU A 49 -1.38 -2.06 -0.67
CA GLU A 49 -0.36 -1.92 -1.71
C GLU A 49 0.59 -0.76 -1.41
N GLU A 50 0.07 0.39 -1.00
CA GLU A 50 0.86 1.55 -0.61
C GLU A 50 1.78 1.23 0.59
N VAL A 51 1.25 0.60 1.63
CA VAL A 51 2.04 0.23 2.83
C VAL A 51 3.10 -0.82 2.48
N GLN A 52 2.81 -1.76 1.59
CA GLN A 52 3.81 -2.73 1.11
C GLN A 52 4.93 -2.05 0.33
N GLN A 53 4.60 -1.12 -0.57
CA GLN A 53 5.61 -0.34 -1.29
C GLN A 53 6.48 0.47 -0.33
N GLN A 54 5.87 1.17 0.63
CA GLN A 54 6.61 1.92 1.65
C GLN A 54 7.52 1.01 2.48
N LEU A 55 7.10 -0.22 2.79
CA LEU A 55 7.92 -1.19 3.51
C LEU A 55 9.15 -1.58 2.69
N VAL A 56 8.95 -1.93 1.41
CA VAL A 56 10.06 -2.28 0.49
C VAL A 56 11.04 -1.12 0.37
N ASP A 57 10.55 0.11 0.15
CA ASP A 57 11.39 1.30 0.04
C ASP A 57 12.16 1.58 1.33
N LEU A 58 11.53 1.41 2.49
CA LEU A 58 12.19 1.58 3.79
C LEU A 58 13.25 0.51 4.03
N GLN A 59 13.00 -0.73 3.61
CA GLN A 59 13.93 -1.83 3.76
C GLN A 59 15.16 -1.64 2.87
N GLU A 60 14.97 -1.25 1.61
CA GLU A 60 16.07 -0.92 0.69
C GLU A 60 16.90 0.26 1.22
N GLN A 61 16.25 1.32 1.71
CA GLN A 61 16.95 2.44 2.34
C GLN A 61 17.73 2.00 3.58
N ASN A 62 17.18 1.11 4.41
CA ASN A 62 17.88 0.60 5.58
C ASN A 62 19.12 -0.18 5.16
N ASP A 63 19.01 -1.10 4.21
CA ASP A 63 20.12 -1.91 3.72
C ASP A 63 21.24 -1.02 3.12
N LEU A 64 20.86 0.00 2.35
CA LEU A 64 21.80 0.99 1.82
C LEU A 64 22.50 1.79 2.94
N LEU A 65 21.75 2.23 3.94
CA LEU A 65 22.31 2.97 5.08
C LEU A 65 23.21 2.09 5.95
N VAL A 66 22.86 0.82 6.15
CA VAL A 66 23.69 -0.16 6.86
C VAL A 66 25.00 -0.39 6.11
N ALA A 67 24.94 -0.62 4.79
CA ALA A 67 26.14 -0.78 3.97
C ALA A 67 27.02 0.49 3.96
N GLN A 68 26.42 1.67 3.91
CA GLN A 68 27.15 2.94 4.03
C GLN A 68 27.78 3.09 5.42
N LYS A 69 27.04 2.78 6.48
CA LYS A 69 27.55 2.82 7.85
C LYS A 69 28.73 1.86 8.02
N GLU A 70 28.65 0.66 7.47
CA GLU A 70 29.75 -0.32 7.54
C GLU A 70 31.01 0.22 6.85
N LYS A 71 30.86 0.76 5.63
CA LYS A 71 31.96 1.44 4.92
C LYS A 71 32.54 2.60 5.71
N LEU A 72 31.69 3.45 6.30
CA LEU A 72 32.12 4.60 7.10
C LEU A 72 32.73 4.20 8.45
N SER A 73 32.44 2.99 8.94
CA SER A 73 33.04 2.44 10.16
C SER A 73 34.41 1.82 9.91
N ASP A 74 34.74 1.51 8.66
CA ASP A 74 36.06 1.02 8.25
C ASP A 74 37.06 2.19 8.15
N PRO A 75 38.08 2.24 9.04
CA PRO A 75 39.08 3.31 9.03
C PRO A 75 39.88 3.39 7.73
N GLU A 76 40.14 2.26 7.07
CA GLU A 76 40.87 2.23 5.79
C GLU A 76 40.01 2.81 4.68
N TYR A 77 38.71 2.50 4.64
CA TYR A 77 37.79 3.11 3.70
C TYR A 77 37.73 4.64 3.87
N VAL A 78 37.61 5.12 5.11
CA VAL A 78 37.58 6.56 5.42
C VAL A 78 38.89 7.24 5.00
N LYS A 79 40.04 6.60 5.28
CA LYS A 79 41.36 7.11 4.88
C LYS A 79 41.51 7.19 3.37
N ASN A 80 41.09 6.15 2.65
CA ASN A 80 41.17 6.10 1.19
C ASN A 80 40.19 7.10 0.53
N TYR A 81 39.01 7.29 1.11
CA TYR A 81 38.08 8.33 0.68
C TYR A 81 38.68 9.74 0.88
N ALA A 82 39.31 10.01 2.03
CA ALA A 82 40.00 11.27 2.29
C ALA A 82 41.17 11.49 1.32
N ARG A 83 41.98 10.46 1.06
CA ARG A 83 43.08 10.49 0.07
C ARG A 83 42.57 10.78 -1.34
N GLY A 84 41.55 10.07 -1.81
CA GLY A 84 41.03 10.22 -3.17
C GLY A 84 40.31 11.54 -3.38
N GLN A 85 39.45 11.93 -2.43
CA GLN A 85 38.51 13.03 -2.64
C GLN A 85 39.03 14.38 -2.16
N TYR A 86 39.87 14.39 -1.13
CA TYR A 86 40.44 15.60 -0.54
C TYR A 86 41.95 15.71 -0.75
N MET A 87 42.58 14.72 -1.41
CA MET A 87 44.02 14.68 -1.62
C MET A 87 44.79 14.82 -0.31
N LEU A 88 44.29 14.15 0.74
CA LEU A 88 45.02 13.99 1.98
C LEU A 88 46.20 13.03 1.74
N SER A 89 47.38 13.36 2.24
CA SER A 89 48.56 12.48 2.23
C SER A 89 49.24 12.51 3.58
N GLU A 90 49.94 11.44 3.93
CA GLU A 90 50.83 11.42 5.10
C GLU A 90 52.09 12.26 4.85
N GLU A 91 52.86 12.54 5.91
CA GLU A 91 54.06 13.40 5.84
C GLU A 91 55.15 12.90 4.88
N ASP A 92 55.16 11.60 4.57
CA ASP A 92 56.13 10.92 3.69
C ASP A 92 55.57 10.58 2.29
N GLU A 93 54.33 11.00 1.97
CA GLU A 93 53.66 10.73 0.69
C GLU A 93 53.66 11.98 -0.22
N GLN A 94 53.98 11.83 -1.52
CA GLN A 94 53.93 12.92 -2.51
C GLN A 94 52.80 12.71 -3.52
N ILE A 95 51.87 13.66 -3.61
CA ILE A 95 50.71 13.60 -4.51
C ILE A 95 51.05 14.19 -5.89
N PHE A 96 50.91 13.38 -6.94
CA PHE A 96 51.06 13.82 -8.33
C PHE A 96 49.69 14.05 -8.98
N ARG A 97 49.41 15.29 -9.42
CA ARG A 97 48.26 15.59 -10.27
C ARG A 97 48.66 15.43 -11.72
N LEU A 98 48.17 14.39 -12.37
CA LEU A 98 48.37 14.21 -13.80
C LEU A 98 47.44 15.18 -14.56
N PRO A 99 47.92 15.90 -15.59
CA PRO A 99 47.05 16.68 -16.45
C PRO A 99 46.04 15.71 -17.07
N GLY A 100 44.74 15.97 -16.86
CA GLY A 100 43.68 15.11 -17.36
C GLY A 100 43.84 14.89 -18.85
N SER A 101 43.83 13.63 -19.28
CA SER A 101 43.77 13.24 -20.68
C SER A 101 42.40 13.63 -21.24
N ASN A 102 42.21 14.93 -21.46
CA ASN A 102 41.12 15.46 -22.26
C ASN A 102 41.51 15.25 -23.72
N LYS A 103 40.91 14.24 -24.35
CA LYS A 103 40.90 14.06 -25.80
C LYS A 103 39.47 14.24 -26.28
#